data_AF-A0A257JED4-F1
#
_entry.id   AF-A0A257JED4-F1
#
_cell.length_a   1.000
_cell.length_b   1.000
_cell.length_c   1.000
_cell.angle_alpha   90.00
_cell.angle_beta   90.00
_cell.angle_gamma   90.00
#
_symmetry.space_group_name_H-M   'P 1'
#
loop_
_entity.id
_entity.type
_entity.pdbx_description
1 polymer ?
#
loop_
_entity_poly.entity_id
_entity_poly.type
_entity_poly.pdbx_seq_one_letter_code
_entity_poly.pdbx_strand_id
1 'polypeptide(L)'
;MTELNFKGKEFVFNHHLAVPFRPLVPDETRGIGPVALDGNLVIHGDNLHALKALLPLYAGKVDCIFIDPPYNTGNEGWCYNDNVNAPMIREW
;
A
#
# COMPACT_ATOMS: atom_id res chain seq x y z
N MET A 1 -8.67 -20.37 -20.72
CA MET A 1 -7.70 -19.35 -20.29
C MET A 1 -7.05 -19.86 -19.03
N THR A 2 -5.73 -19.86 -18.94
CA THR A 2 -5.01 -20.34 -17.74
C THR A 2 -5.11 -19.29 -16.65
N GLU A 3 -5.49 -19.69 -15.44
CA GLU A 3 -5.75 -18.76 -14.33
C GLU A 3 -5.29 -19.34 -12.99
N LEU A 4 -4.67 -18.51 -12.15
CA LEU A 4 -4.33 -18.84 -10.76
C LEU A 4 -5.55 -18.58 -9.86
N ASN A 5 -6.03 -19.62 -9.17
CA ASN A 5 -7.15 -19.54 -8.24
C ASN A 5 -6.69 -19.86 -6.81
N PHE A 6 -7.12 -19.05 -5.85
CA PHE A 6 -6.81 -19.20 -4.44
C PHE A 6 -8.02 -18.78 -3.58
N LYS A 7 -8.12 -19.32 -2.36
CA LYS A 7 -9.21 -19.00 -1.42
C LYS A 7 -9.26 -17.48 -1.21
N GLY A 8 -10.44 -16.86 -1.25
CA GLY A 8 -10.57 -15.41 -1.03
C GLY A 8 -10.09 -14.50 -2.16
N LYS A 9 -9.73 -15.03 -3.34
CA LYS A 9 -9.32 -14.23 -4.51
C LYS A 9 -10.31 -13.11 -4.86
N GLU A 10 -11.61 -13.40 -4.89
CA GLU A 10 -12.65 -12.40 -5.17
C GLU A 10 -12.72 -11.30 -4.11
N PHE A 11 -12.50 -11.66 -2.84
CA PHE A 11 -12.46 -10.69 -1.75
C PHE A 11 -11.26 -9.74 -1.90
N VAL A 12 -10.07 -10.27 -2.16
CA VAL A 12 -8.86 -9.47 -2.38
C VAL A 12 -9.02 -8.57 -3.61
N PHE A 13 -9.57 -9.10 -4.70
CA PHE A 13 -9.80 -8.35 -5.92
C PHE A 13 -10.74 -7.16 -5.71
N ASN A 14 -11.82 -7.34 -4.94
CA ASN A 14 -12.80 -6.28 -4.68
C ASN A 14 -12.44 -5.40 -3.47
N HIS A 15 -11.43 -5.75 -2.68
CA HIS A 15 -11.09 -5.02 -1.45
C HIS A 15 -10.85 -3.54 -1.69
N HIS A 16 -10.18 -3.20 -2.80
CA HIS A 16 -9.93 -1.80 -3.14
C HIS A 16 -11.21 -0.98 -3.34
N LEU A 17 -12.35 -1.59 -3.67
CA LEU A 17 -13.63 -0.88 -3.80
C LEU A 17 -14.18 -0.44 -2.44
N ALA A 18 -13.93 -1.23 -1.39
CA ALA A 18 -14.39 -0.95 -0.03
C ALA A 18 -13.52 0.09 0.70
N VAL A 19 -12.27 0.26 0.28
CA VAL A 19 -11.33 1.18 0.92
C VAL A 19 -11.70 2.63 0.57
N PRO A 20 -12.01 3.51 1.53
CA PRO A 20 -12.38 4.89 1.22
C PRO A 20 -11.18 5.70 0.71
N PHE A 21 -11.45 6.66 -0.17
CA PHE A 21 -10.49 7.70 -0.52
C PHE A 21 -10.20 8.57 0.71
N ARG A 22 -8.92 8.94 0.89
CA ARG A 22 -8.48 9.88 1.92
C ARG A 22 -7.56 10.90 1.26
N PRO A 23 -7.77 12.22 1.45
CA PRO A 23 -6.87 13.22 0.89
C PRO A 23 -5.51 13.20 1.61
N LEU A 24 -4.48 13.68 0.91
CA LEU A 24 -3.20 13.99 1.56
C LEU A 24 -3.39 15.20 2.47
N VAL A 25 -2.96 15.08 3.72
CA VAL A 25 -2.98 16.17 4.71
C VAL A 25 -1.53 16.53 5.02
N PRO A 26 -1.07 17.74 4.65
CA PRO A 26 0.28 18.18 4.96
C PRO A 26 0.53 18.26 6.47
N ASP A 27 1.69 17.78 6.90
CA ASP A 27 2.22 18.03 8.24
C ASP A 27 3.39 19.01 8.11
N GLU A 28 3.10 20.30 8.34
CA GLU A 28 4.08 21.39 8.22
C GLU A 28 5.28 21.22 9.16
N THR A 29 5.14 20.45 10.24
CA THR A 29 6.23 20.21 11.20
C THR A 29 7.24 19.18 10.71
N ARG A 30 6.91 18.41 9.67
CA ARG A 30 7.74 17.31 9.13
C ARG A 30 8.31 17.60 7.74
N GLY A 31 7.96 18.73 7.14
CA GLY A 31 8.46 19.17 5.84
C GLY A 31 9.69 20.08 5.96
N ILE A 32 10.39 20.24 4.84
CA ILE A 32 11.42 21.28 4.68
C ILE A 32 10.96 22.19 3.55
N GLY A 33 10.80 23.49 3.83
CA GLY A 33 10.31 24.48 2.87
C GLY A 33 8.77 24.60 2.85
N PRO A 34 8.22 25.35 1.89
CA PRO A 34 6.79 25.52 1.76
C PRO A 34 6.11 24.19 1.37
N VAL A 35 4.85 24.02 1.79
CA VAL A 35 4.04 22.87 1.40
C VAL A 35 3.86 22.85 -0.11
N ALA A 36 4.31 21.77 -0.75
CA ALA A 36 4.20 21.56 -2.18
C ALA A 36 3.86 20.09 -2.45
N LEU A 37 2.88 19.83 -3.32
CA LEU A 37 2.44 18.49 -3.69
C LEU A 37 3.01 18.01 -5.04
N ASP A 38 3.86 18.80 -5.69
CA ASP A 38 4.51 18.51 -6.97
C ASP A 38 6.01 18.20 -6.84
N GLY A 39 6.51 18.15 -5.60
CA GLY A 39 7.88 17.77 -5.27
C GLY A 39 8.00 16.33 -4.73
N ASN A 40 9.04 16.12 -3.92
CA ASN A 40 9.26 14.85 -3.23
C ASN A 40 8.29 14.71 -2.04
N LEU A 41 7.60 13.57 -1.96
CA LEU A 41 6.61 13.31 -0.91
C LEU A 41 7.04 12.14 -0.03
N VAL A 42 6.95 12.33 1.28
CA VAL A 42 6.99 11.24 2.26
C VAL A 42 5.59 11.12 2.86
N ILE A 43 4.95 9.98 2.65
CA ILE A 43 3.55 9.77 3.04
C ILE A 43 3.52 8.75 4.17
N HIS A 44 2.95 9.15 5.31
CA HIS A 44 2.72 8.26 6.44
C HIS A 44 1.30 7.71 6.42
N GLY A 45 1.16 6.38 6.40
CA GLY A 45 -0.11 5.69 6.46
C GLY A 45 -0.04 4.30 5.86
N ASP A 46 -1.19 3.64 5.83
CA ASP A 46 -1.37 2.40 5.06
C ASP A 46 -1.16 2.65 3.57
N ASN A 47 -0.43 1.75 2.90
CA ASN A 47 0.00 1.94 1.52
C ASN A 47 -1.18 1.95 0.52
N LEU A 48 -2.25 1.20 0.75
CA LEU A 48 -3.42 1.17 -0.13
C LEU A 48 -4.21 2.49 -0.04
N HIS A 49 -4.30 3.06 1.16
CA HIS A 49 -4.85 4.41 1.34
C HIS A 49 -3.97 5.49 0.69
N ALA A 50 -2.65 5.40 0.85
CA ALA A 50 -1.70 6.33 0.23
C ALA A 50 -1.76 6.30 -1.30
N LEU A 51 -1.75 5.11 -1.90
CA LEU A 51 -1.88 4.93 -3.35
C LEU A 51 -3.20 5.51 -3.87
N LYS A 52 -4.32 5.30 -3.15
CA LYS A 52 -5.61 5.91 -3.50
C LYS A 52 -5.58 7.44 -3.47
N ALA A 53 -4.91 8.02 -2.48
CA ALA A 53 -4.77 9.46 -2.36
C ALA A 53 -3.98 10.05 -3.55
N LEU A 54 -3.01 9.31 -4.08
CA LEU A 54 -2.15 9.72 -5.19
C LEU A 54 -2.79 9.58 -6.56
N LEU A 55 -3.81 8.71 -6.73
CA LEU A 55 -4.44 8.43 -8.02
C LEU A 55 -4.83 9.69 -8.82
N PRO A 56 -5.50 10.72 -8.24
CA PRO A 56 -5.92 11.89 -9.02
C PRO A 56 -4.75 12.71 -9.59
N LEU A 57 -3.56 12.64 -8.97
CA LEU A 57 -2.43 13.49 -9.31
C LEU A 57 -1.37 12.74 -10.13
N TYR A 58 -1.17 11.45 -9.88
CA TYR A 58 -0.03 10.67 -10.37
C TYR A 58 -0.38 9.45 -11.23
N ALA A 59 -1.66 9.14 -11.45
CA ALA A 59 -2.05 8.04 -12.32
C ALA A 59 -1.42 8.16 -13.71
N GLY A 60 -0.75 7.11 -14.17
CA GLY A 60 -0.05 7.07 -15.45
C GLY A 60 1.24 7.91 -15.54
N LYS A 61 1.75 8.43 -14.43
CA LYS A 61 2.95 9.30 -14.39
C LYS A 61 4.15 8.71 -13.66
N VAL A 62 4.05 7.47 -13.16
CA VAL A 62 5.12 6.81 -12.39
C VAL A 62 5.99 6.00 -13.33
N ASP A 63 7.26 6.37 -13.47
CA ASP A 63 8.21 5.68 -14.35
C ASP A 63 8.75 4.38 -13.74
N CYS A 64 8.92 4.35 -12.41
CA CYS A 64 9.53 3.23 -11.70
C CYS A 64 8.90 3.06 -10.32
N ILE A 65 8.68 1.80 -9.92
CA ILE A 65 8.20 1.42 -8.60
C ILE A 65 9.20 0.43 -8.02
N PHE A 66 9.72 0.74 -6.83
CA PHE A 66 10.56 -0.16 -6.04
C PHE A 66 9.83 -0.47 -4.73
N ILE A 67 9.62 -1.77 -4.46
CA ILE A 67 8.99 -2.24 -3.23
C ILE A 67 9.75 -3.44 -2.68
N ASP A 68 9.78 -3.51 -1.34
CA ASP A 68 10.31 -4.63 -0.58
C ASP A 68 9.20 -5.14 0.37
N PRO A 69 8.20 -5.86 -0.15
CA PRO A 69 7.09 -6.38 0.67
C PRO A 69 7.55 -7.55 1.55
N PRO A 70 6.79 -7.93 2.60
CA PRO A 70 7.07 -9.15 3.35
C PRO A 70 7.08 -10.38 2.42
N TYR A 71 8.06 -11.26 2.62
CA TYR A 71 8.33 -12.44 1.81
C TYR A 71 7.54 -13.67 2.26
N ASN A 72 6.91 -13.61 3.44
CA ASN A 72 6.11 -14.71 3.98
C ASN A 72 6.93 -15.98 4.23
N THR A 73 8.16 -15.85 4.74
CA THR A 73 9.05 -17.01 5.01
C THR A 73 8.68 -17.76 6.30
N GLY A 74 7.79 -17.19 7.11
CA GLY A 74 7.42 -17.73 8.43
C GLY A 74 8.46 -17.46 9.52
N ASN A 75 9.51 -16.68 9.24
CA ASN A 75 10.52 -16.32 10.22
C ASN A 75 10.14 -15.03 10.97
N GLU A 76 9.82 -15.16 12.26
CA GLU A 76 9.36 -14.04 13.11
C GLU A 76 10.49 -13.31 13.84
N GLY A 77 11.75 -13.75 13.66
CA GLY A 77 12.92 -13.17 14.33
C GLY A 77 13.53 -11.93 13.65
N TRP A 78 12.98 -11.48 12.52
CA TRP A 78 13.47 -10.32 11.77
C TRP A 78 12.82 -9.01 12.23
N CYS A 79 13.49 -7.88 12.00
CA CYS A 79 13.00 -6.55 12.41
C CYS A 79 11.73 -6.10 11.68
N TYR A 80 11.40 -6.73 10.56
CA TYR A 80 10.10 -6.59 9.88
C TYR A 80 9.28 -7.85 10.09
N ASN A 81 8.01 -7.66 10.45
CA ASN A 81 7.05 -8.77 10.56
C ASN A 81 6.85 -9.38 9.17
N ASP A 82 7.60 -10.45 8.91
CA ASP A 82 7.60 -11.19 7.65
C ASP A 82 6.40 -12.14 7.54
N ASN A 83 5.41 -12.03 8.43
CA ASN A 83 4.27 -12.94 8.46
C ASN A 83 2.99 -12.20 8.05
N VAL A 84 2.31 -12.75 7.05
CA VAL A 84 1.02 -12.23 6.57
C VAL A 84 -0.08 -12.70 7.53
N ASN A 85 -0.27 -11.95 8.61
CA ASN A 85 -1.05 -12.38 9.77
C ASN A 85 -2.56 -12.18 9.69
N ALA A 86 -3.10 -11.85 8.51
CA ALA A 86 -4.55 -11.70 8.36
C ALA A 86 -5.25 -13.04 8.74
N PRO A 87 -6.32 -13.04 9.54
CA PRO A 87 -6.99 -14.28 9.97
C PRO A 87 -7.35 -15.21 8.82
N MET A 88 -7.81 -14.65 7.68
CA MET A 88 -8.12 -15.43 6.49
C MET A 88 -6.91 -16.13 5.87
N ILE A 89 -5.71 -15.58 6.00
CA ILE A 89 -4.47 -16.10 5.39
C ILE A 89 -3.85 -17.19 6.27
N ARG A 90 -4.07 -17.14 7.59
CA ARG A 90 -3.66 -18.22 8.52
C ARG A 90 -4.48 -19.50 8.37
N GLU A 91 -5.65 -19.44 7.74
CA GLU A 91 -6.49 -20.60 7.44
C GLU A 91 -6.17 -21.27 6.09
N TRP A 92 -5.10 -20.84 5.40
CA TRP A 92 -4.65 -21.42 4.12
C TRP A 92 -3.48 -22.36 4.38
#